data_AF-A0A923SPR5-F1
#
_entry.id   AF-A0A923SPR5-F1
#
_cell.length_a   1.000
_cell.length_b   1.000
_cell.length_c   1.000
_cell.angle_alpha   90.00
_cell.angle_beta   90.00
_cell.angle_gamma   90.00
#
_symmetry.space_group_name_H-M   'P 1'
#
loop_
_entity.id
_entity.type
_entity.pdbx_description
1 polymer ?
#
loop_
_entity_poly.entity_id
_entity_poly.type
_entity_poly.pdbx_seq_one_letter_code
_entity_poly.pdbx_strand_id
1 'polypeptide(L)'
;MNTIHSTLSALQKESPKLFYQALLLLDMGVKPSTIAPDEYQAMEHVWSVREANKSKQMLDPKYLELFKTTKENGLQFTLNPKEDDE
;
A
#
# COMPACT_ATOMS: atom_id res chain seq x y z
N MET A 1 -12.89 -12.02 5.34
CA MET A 1 -12.32 -10.66 5.36
C MET A 1 -12.15 -10.10 6.78
N ASN A 2 -13.16 -10.17 7.65
CA ASN A 2 -13.11 -9.57 8.99
C ASN A 2 -11.89 -9.99 9.83
N THR A 3 -11.56 -11.28 9.89
CA THR A 3 -10.40 -11.77 10.66
C THR A 3 -9.08 -11.18 10.16
N ILE A 4 -8.82 -11.26 8.84
CA ILE A 4 -7.59 -10.74 8.23
C ILE A 4 -7.48 -9.23 8.44
N HIS A 5 -8.56 -8.49 8.18
CA HIS A 5 -8.58 -7.04 8.38
C HIS A 5 -8.30 -6.67 9.85
N SER A 6 -8.94 -7.36 10.80
CA SER A 6 -8.72 -7.13 12.23
C SER A 6 -7.28 -7.45 12.65
N THR A 7 -6.70 -8.54 12.15
CA THR A 7 -5.30 -8.89 12.41
C THR A 7 -4.34 -7.83 11.88
N LEU A 8 -4.48 -7.42 10.62
CA LEU A 8 -3.62 -6.39 10.03
C LEU A 8 -3.79 -5.03 10.73
N SER A 9 -5.03 -4.68 11.10
CA SER A 9 -5.30 -3.46 11.87
C SER A 9 -4.66 -3.47 13.26
N ALA A 10 -4.63 -4.64 13.92
CA ALA A 10 -3.97 -4.80 15.22
C ALA A 10 -2.45 -4.65 15.08
N LEU A 11 -1.84 -5.34 14.11
CA LEU A 11 -0.41 -5.25 13.82
C LEU A 11 0.04 -3.83 13.48
N GLN A 12 -0.76 -3.11 12.67
CA GLN A 12 -0.49 -1.71 12.34
C GLN A 12 -0.47 -0.81 13.59
N LYS A 13 -1.37 -1.04 14.54
CA LYS A 13 -1.45 -0.25 15.78
C LYS A 13 -0.31 -0.59 16.75
N GLU A 14 0.05 -1.86 16.82
CA GLU A 14 1.11 -2.36 17.69
C GLU A 14 2.48 -1.83 17.25
N SER A 15 2.79 -1.90 15.96
CA SER A 15 4.04 -1.36 15.42
C SER A 15 3.86 -0.84 13.99
N PRO A 16 3.54 0.46 13.82
CA PRO A 16 3.35 1.07 12.50
C PRO A 16 4.57 0.93 11.58
N LYS A 17 5.78 1.02 12.16
CA LYS A 17 7.05 0.90 11.44
C LYS A 17 7.26 -0.51 10.91
N LEU A 18 7.27 -1.51 11.80
CA LEU A 18 7.52 -2.89 11.40
C LEU A 18 6.45 -3.40 10.44
N PHE A 19 5.20 -2.99 10.66
CA PHE A 19 4.11 -3.32 9.77
C PHE A 19 4.34 -2.76 8.36
N TYR A 20 4.70 -1.48 8.24
CA TYR A 20 4.99 -0.88 6.94
C TYR A 20 6.23 -1.50 6.27
N GLN A 21 7.29 -1.74 7.03
CA GLN A 21 8.50 -2.40 6.53
C GLN A 21 8.20 -3.81 6.01
N ALA A 22 7.35 -4.58 6.70
CA ALA A 22 6.91 -5.89 6.23
C ALA A 22 6.14 -5.81 4.90
N LEU A 23 5.25 -4.82 4.75
CA LEU A 23 4.54 -4.59 3.48
C LEU A 23 5.49 -4.22 2.34
N LEU A 24 6.46 -3.34 2.61
CA LEU A 24 7.46 -2.96 1.63
C LEU A 24 8.28 -4.17 1.14
N LEU A 25 8.70 -5.03 2.07
CA LEU A 25 9.45 -6.25 1.74
C LEU A 25 8.61 -7.24 0.91
N LEU A 26 7.31 -7.35 1.21
CA LEU A 26 6.39 -8.16 0.41
C LEU A 26 6.27 -7.64 -1.03
N ASP A 27 6.10 -6.33 -1.22
CA ASP A 27 6.01 -5.71 -2.55
C ASP A 27 7.32 -5.85 -3.34
N MET A 28 8.46 -5.75 -2.65
CA MET A 28 9.79 -5.90 -3.27
C MET A 28 10.19 -7.37 -3.49
N GLY A 29 9.44 -8.33 -2.94
CA GLY A 29 9.81 -9.76 -2.98
C GLY A 29 11.06 -10.11 -2.16
N VAL A 30 11.47 -9.25 -1.23
CA VAL A 30 12.69 -9.41 -0.41
C VAL A 30 12.34 -10.16 0.87
N LYS A 31 13.14 -11.17 1.22
CA LYS A 31 12.96 -11.90 2.48
C LYS A 31 13.67 -11.17 3.62
N PRO A 32 13.05 -11.00 4.80
CA PRO A 32 13.71 -10.39 5.95
C PRO A 32 15.05 -11.04 6.32
N SER A 33 15.17 -12.36 6.14
CA SER A 33 16.37 -13.13 6.43
C SER A 33 17.54 -12.87 5.48
N THR A 34 17.30 -12.23 4.33
CA THR A 34 18.31 -11.99 3.29
C THR A 34 18.55 -10.50 3.04
N ILE A 35 18.01 -9.62 3.89
CA ILE A 35 18.16 -8.16 3.72
C ILE A 35 19.63 -7.79 3.80
N ALA A 36 20.12 -7.15 2.74
CA ALA A 36 21.45 -6.56 2.72
C ALA A 36 21.49 -5.22 3.49
N PRO A 37 22.68 -4.77 3.96
CA PRO A 37 22.78 -3.53 4.74
C PRO A 37 22.25 -2.27 4.04
N ASP A 38 22.44 -2.18 2.72
CA ASP A 38 21.94 -1.09 1.88
C ASP A 38 20.41 -1.11 1.74
N GLU A 39 19.82 -2.30 1.56
CA GLU A 39 18.36 -2.47 1.57
C GLU A 39 17.75 -2.07 2.92
N TYR A 40 18.42 -2.42 4.02
CA TYR A 40 18.02 -2.01 5.36
C TYR A 40 18.05 -0.48 5.50
N GLN A 41 19.14 0.16 5.07
CA GLN A 41 19.26 1.63 5.09
C GLN A 41 18.18 2.31 4.23
N ALA A 42 17.91 1.79 3.04
CA ALA A 42 16.85 2.29 2.17
C ALA A 42 15.48 2.17 2.85
N MET A 43 15.18 1.03 3.48
CA MET A 43 13.94 0.79 4.20
C MET A 43 13.75 1.75 5.39
N GLU A 44 14.81 2.04 6.14
CA GLU A 44 14.80 3.04 7.21
C GLU A 44 14.57 4.46 6.68
N HIS A 45 15.21 4.81 5.57
CA HIS A 45 15.02 6.11 4.92
C HIS A 45 13.57 6.30 4.43
N VAL A 46 12.99 5.29 3.77
CA VAL A 46 11.60 5.33 3.31
C VAL A 46 10.64 5.51 4.48
N TRP A 47 10.86 4.82 5.61
CA TRP A 47 10.05 5.03 6.81
C TRP A 47 10.12 6.48 7.31
N SER A 48 11.34 7.04 7.41
CA SER A 48 11.54 8.42 7.86
C SER A 48 10.79 9.43 6.99
N VAL A 49 10.87 9.28 5.65
CA VAL A 49 10.14 10.13 4.70
C VAL A 49 8.63 9.97 4.86
N ARG A 50 8.14 8.74 5.05
CA ARG A 50 6.70 8.48 5.24
C ARG A 50 6.16 9.09 6.52
N GLU A 51 6.90 8.97 7.62
CA GLU A 51 6.55 9.53 8.92
C GLU A 51 6.50 11.06 8.86
N ALA A 52 7.49 11.70 8.22
CA ALA A 52 7.52 13.14 8.00
C ALA A 52 6.33 13.64 7.18
N ASN A 53 5.97 12.92 6.11
CA ASN A 53 4.86 13.27 5.23
C ASN A 53 3.48 12.92 5.82
N LYS A 54 3.41 12.25 6.97
CA LYS A 54 2.17 11.76 7.60
C LYS A 54 1.27 11.01 6.62
N SER A 55 1.86 10.30 5.66
CA SER A 55 1.08 9.60 4.63
C SER A 55 0.25 8.50 5.29
N LYS A 56 -1.08 8.69 5.26
CA LYS A 56 -2.05 7.76 5.85
C LYS A 56 -2.46 6.66 4.90
N GLN A 57 -2.23 6.84 3.60
CA GLN A 57 -2.61 5.87 2.59
C GLN A 57 -1.62 4.71 2.57
N MET A 58 -2.15 3.50 2.49
CA MET A 58 -1.36 2.27 2.46
C MET A 58 -1.17 1.74 1.04
N LEU A 59 -2.18 1.92 0.19
CA LEU A 59 -2.13 1.56 -1.22
C LEU A 59 -1.74 2.77 -2.05
N ASP A 60 -1.17 2.49 -3.23
CA ASP A 60 -0.98 3.48 -4.30
C ASP A 60 -2.31 4.19 -4.58
N PRO A 61 -2.32 5.54 -4.65
CA PRO A 61 -3.51 6.33 -4.96
C PRO A 61 -4.33 5.81 -6.16
N LYS A 62 -3.68 5.24 -7.19
CA LYS A 62 -4.37 4.73 -8.39
C LYS A 62 -5.38 3.62 -8.07
N TYR A 63 -5.09 2.75 -7.11
CA TYR A 63 -5.99 1.67 -6.74
C TYR A 63 -7.14 2.17 -5.85
N LEU A 64 -6.87 3.19 -5.03
CA LEU A 64 -7.91 3.87 -4.25
C LEU A 64 -8.88 4.61 -5.18
N GLU A 65 -8.36 5.26 -6.21
CA GLU A 65 -9.15 5.93 -7.24
C GLU A 65 -9.96 4.94 -8.09
N LEU A 66 -9.35 3.83 -8.51
CA LEU A 66 -10.06 2.76 -9.22
C LEU A 66 -11.23 2.22 -8.39
N PHE A 67 -11.02 1.98 -7.09
CA PHE A 67 -12.09 1.53 -6.20
C PHE A 67 -13.24 2.54 -6.12
N LYS A 68 -12.91 3.84 -5.93
CA LYS A 68 -13.91 4.92 -5.85
C LYS A 68 -14.70 5.04 -7.15
N THR A 69 -14.00 5.12 -8.28
CA THR A 69 -14.60 5.27 -9.61
C THR A 69 -15.47 4.08 -9.96
N THR A 70 -15.02 2.85 -9.68
CA THR A 70 -15.82 1.64 -9.91
C THR A 70 -17.06 1.60 -9.03
N LYS A 71 -16.95 2.03 -7.77
CA LYS A 71 -18.09 2.11 -6.84
C LYS A 71 -19.11 3.17 -7.30
N GLU A 72 -18.64 4.31 -7.78
CA GLU A 72 -19.48 5.45 -8.16
C GLU A 72 -20.15 5.27 -9.52
N ASN A 73 -19.41 4.77 -10.52
CA ASN A 73 -19.86 4.70 -11.91
C ASN A 73 -20.29 3.28 -12.33
N GLY A 74 -20.09 2.28 -11.47
CA GLY A 74 -20.33 0.87 -11.76
C GLY A 74 -19.22 0.24 -12.60
N LEU A 75 -19.13 -1.10 -12.54
CA LEU A 75 -18.05 -1.88 -13.17
C LEU A 75 -18.00 -1.73 -14.69
N GLN A 76 -19.14 -1.55 -15.34
CA GLN A 76 -19.22 -1.44 -16.81
C GLN A 76 -18.57 -0.15 -17.33
N PHE A 77 -18.61 0.94 -16.54
CA PHE A 77 -17.98 2.21 -16.90
C PHE A 77 -16.44 2.16 -16.78
N THR A 78 -15.90 1.39 -15.84
CA THR A 78 -14.45 1.26 -15.65
C THR A 78 -13.80 0.20 -16.55
N LEU A 79 -14.58 -0.75 -17.08
CA LEU A 79 -14.11 -1.73 -18.07
C LEU A 79 -14.13 -1.18 -19.51
N ASN A 80 -15.07 -0.28 -19.80
CA ASN A 80 -15.17 0.43 -21.07
C ASN A 80 -15.06 1.94 -20.78
N PRO A 81 -13.87 2.47 -20.48
CA PRO A 81 -13.67 3.90 -20.56
C PRO A 81 -14.08 4.27 -21.99
N LYS A 82 -15.11 5.11 -22.13
CA LYS A 82 -15.53 5.58 -23.45
C LYS A 82 -14.27 6.10 -24.13
N GLU A 83 -13.92 5.52 -25.28
CA GLU A 83 -13.05 6.20 -26.21
C GLU A 83 -13.78 7.52 -26.47
N ASP A 84 -13.21 8.62 -26.00
CA ASP A 84 -13.68 9.94 -26.38
C ASP A 84 -13.52 9.98 -27.90
N ASP A 85 -14.64 9.83 -28.61
CA ASP A 85 -14.74 10.05 -30.04
C ASP A 85 -14.34 11.53 -30.30
N GLU A 86 -13.07 11.77 -30.63
CA GLU A 86 -12.61 12.99 -31.33
C GLU A 86 -12.89 12.89 -32.83
#